data_AF-A0A401ZPL6-F1
#
_entry.id   AF-A0A401ZPL6-F1
#
_cell.length_a   1.000
_cell.length_b   1.000
_cell.length_c   1.000
_cell.angle_alpha   90.00
_cell.angle_beta   90.00
_cell.angle_gamma   90.00
#
_symmetry.space_group_name_H-M   'P 1'
#
loop_
_entity.id
_entity.type
_entity.pdbx_description
1 polymer ?
#
loop_
_entity_poly.entity_id
_entity_poly.type
_entity_poly.pdbx_seq_one_letter_code
_entity_poly.pdbx_strand_id
1 'polypeptide(L)'
;MKTNNAFDTLQTLFVQDLQELRQLRKRGWFVLPMSRIVKEEHIGRCCFMAEEFLDSEELNMLKRELGFNERQWNAYKAKISQ
;
A
#
# COMPACT_ATOMS: atom_id res chain seq x y z
N MET A 1 -8.01 22.64 -8.18
CA MET A 1 -8.55 21.63 -7.25
C MET A 1 -8.56 20.28 -7.96
N LYS A 2 -7.55 19.43 -7.74
CA LYS A 2 -7.47 18.07 -8.32
C LYS A 2 -6.83 17.05 -7.36
N THR A 3 -6.51 17.43 -6.14
CA THR A 3 -5.74 16.65 -5.17
C THR A 3 -6.58 15.68 -4.33
N ASN A 4 -7.80 16.07 -3.92
CA ASN A 4 -8.66 15.19 -3.08
C ASN A 4 -8.93 13.81 -3.68
N ASN A 5 -9.09 13.68 -5.01
CA ASN A 5 -9.43 12.39 -5.62
C ASN A 5 -8.27 11.37 -5.56
N ALA A 6 -7.03 11.83 -5.75
CA ALA A 6 -5.88 10.94 -5.73
C ALA A 6 -5.65 10.38 -4.32
N PHE A 7 -5.73 11.24 -3.31
CA PHE A 7 -5.62 10.85 -1.91
C PHE A 7 -6.69 9.82 -1.53
N ASP A 8 -7.97 10.14 -1.74
CA ASP A 8 -9.09 9.27 -1.37
C ASP A 8 -9.04 7.90 -2.09
N THR A 9 -8.66 7.92 -3.37
CA THR A 9 -8.50 6.70 -4.17
C THR A 9 -7.36 5.84 -3.62
N LEU A 10 -6.19 6.43 -3.38
CA LEU A 10 -5.04 5.71 -2.85
C LEU A 10 -5.32 5.18 -1.45
N GLN A 11 -5.92 5.99 -0.57
CA GLN A 11 -6.32 5.58 0.77
C GLN A 11 -7.25 4.37 0.72
N THR A 12 -8.28 4.40 -0.13
CA THR A 12 -9.21 3.28 -0.32
C THR A 12 -8.49 2.02 -0.78
N LEU A 13 -7.62 2.12 -1.79
CA LEU A 13 -6.85 0.98 -2.32
C LEU A 13 -5.95 0.38 -1.24
N PHE A 14 -5.20 1.21 -0.52
CA PHE A 14 -4.33 0.75 0.55
C PHE A 14 -5.11 0.05 1.67
N VAL A 15 -6.23 0.62 2.12
CA VAL A 15 -7.04 0.01 3.19
C VAL A 15 -7.54 -1.36 2.78
N GLN A 16 -8.06 -1.50 1.55
CA GLN A 16 -8.53 -2.76 1.00
C GLN A 16 -7.40 -3.81 0.94
N ASP A 17 -6.28 -3.48 0.29
CA ASP A 17 -5.18 -4.43 0.13
C ASP A 17 -4.51 -4.80 1.46
N LEU A 18 -4.39 -3.85 2.40
CA LEU A 18 -3.84 -4.13 3.73
C LEU A 18 -4.77 -5.03 4.53
N GLN A 19 -6.09 -4.82 4.44
CA GLN A 19 -7.06 -5.68 5.09
C GLN A 19 -6.97 -7.09 4.51
N GLU A 20 -6.95 -7.23 3.18
CA GLU A 20 -6.81 -8.53 2.52
C GLU A 20 -5.50 -9.22 2.88
N LEU A 21 -4.37 -8.51 2.86
CA LEU A 21 -3.08 -9.04 3.24
C LEU A 21 -3.06 -9.53 4.71
N ARG A 22 -3.73 -8.81 5.62
CA ARG A 22 -3.92 -9.26 7.00
C ARG A 22 -4.76 -10.54 7.06
N GLN A 23 -5.82 -10.66 6.26
CA GLN A 23 -6.64 -11.87 6.20
C GLN A 23 -5.85 -13.06 5.64
N LEU A 24 -5.05 -12.85 4.60
CA LEU A 24 -4.18 -13.89 4.04
C LEU A 24 -3.16 -14.38 5.08
N ARG A 25 -2.57 -13.47 5.87
CA ARG A 25 -1.66 -13.84 6.98
C ARG A 25 -2.37 -14.65 8.07
N LYS A 26 -3.62 -14.34 8.40
CA LYS A 26 -4.41 -15.07 9.41
C LYS A 26 -4.80 -16.48 8.95
N ARG A 27 -4.99 -16.70 7.65
CA ARG A 27 -5.35 -18.00 7.07
C ARG A 27 -4.18 -19.00 7.02
N GLY A 28 -2.97 -18.57 7.38
CA GLY A 28 -1.81 -19.46 7.52
C GLY A 28 -1.33 -20.05 6.19
N TRP A 29 -0.65 -21.20 6.26
CA TRP A 29 0.03 -21.86 5.12
C TRP A 29 -0.91 -22.36 4.00
N PHE A 30 -2.24 -22.29 4.20
CA PHE A 30 -3.24 -22.72 3.22
C PHE A 30 -3.48 -21.70 2.10
N VAL A 31 -2.90 -20.51 2.19
CA VAL A 31 -2.96 -19.50 1.14
C VAL A 31 -1.80 -19.70 0.18
N LEU A 32 -2.12 -19.80 -1.12
CA LEU A 32 -1.12 -19.85 -2.19
C LEU A 32 -0.15 -18.66 -2.03
N PRO A 33 1.18 -18.89 -1.91
CA PRO A 33 2.19 -17.84 -1.77
C PRO A 33 2.03 -16.72 -2.80
N MET A 34 1.55 -17.08 -4.00
CA MET A 34 1.29 -16.16 -5.09
C MET A 34 0.27 -15.07 -4.76
N SER A 35 -0.84 -15.38 -4.08
CA SER A 35 -1.86 -14.38 -3.73
C SER A 35 -1.33 -13.33 -2.77
N ARG A 36 -0.42 -13.73 -1.88
CA ARG A 36 0.27 -12.81 -0.98
C ARG A 36 1.26 -11.93 -1.74
N ILE A 37 2.05 -12.52 -2.63
CA ILE A 37 3.05 -11.78 -3.44
C ILE A 37 2.35 -10.72 -4.30
N VAL A 38 1.32 -11.09 -5.05
CA VAL A 38 0.55 -10.16 -5.89
C VAL A 38 -0.01 -8.98 -5.09
N LYS A 39 -0.47 -9.23 -3.85
CA LYS A 39 -0.97 -8.16 -2.97
C LYS A 39 0.16 -7.27 -2.46
N GLU A 40 1.30 -7.85 -2.03
CA GLU A 40 2.47 -7.07 -1.62
C GLU A 40 3.02 -6.21 -2.79
N GLU A 41 3.00 -6.71 -4.02
CA GLU A 41 3.37 -5.97 -5.24
C GLU A 41 2.39 -4.83 -5.56
N HIS A 42 1.07 -5.08 -5.47
CA HIS A 42 0.07 -4.04 -5.74
C HIS A 42 0.17 -2.89 -4.74
N ILE A 43 0.39 -3.18 -3.46
CA ILE A 43 0.70 -2.17 -2.43
C ILE A 43 1.98 -1.40 -2.81
N GLY A 44 3.01 -2.10 -3.27
CA GLY A 44 4.25 -1.47 -3.76
C GLY A 44 3.99 -0.47 -4.90
N ARG A 45 3.17 -0.82 -5.89
CA ARG A 45 2.77 0.11 -6.98
C ARG A 45 2.00 1.31 -6.44
N CYS A 46 1.10 1.11 -5.47
CA CYS A 46 0.39 2.20 -4.82
C CYS A 46 1.34 3.16 -4.09
N CYS A 47 2.43 2.66 -3.49
CA CYS A 47 3.45 3.52 -2.89
C CYS A 47 4.13 4.43 -3.91
N PHE A 48 4.48 3.92 -5.09
CA PHE A 48 5.05 4.76 -6.16
C PHE A 48 4.02 5.77 -6.69
N MET A 49 2.78 5.35 -6.93
CA MET A 49 1.73 6.28 -7.37
C MET A 49 1.49 7.39 -6.33
N ALA A 50 1.51 7.06 -5.03
CA ALA A 50 1.37 8.06 -3.98
C ALA A 50 2.51 9.09 -3.99
N GLU A 51 3.75 8.67 -4.23
CA GLU A 51 4.89 9.59 -4.35
C GLU A 51 4.82 10.49 -5.60
N GLU A 52 4.20 10.01 -6.68
CA GLU A 52 4.03 10.77 -7.92
C GLU A 52 2.84 11.75 -7.89
N PHE A 53 1.75 11.39 -7.21
CA PHE A 53 0.49 12.15 -7.26
C PHE A 53 0.20 13.01 -6.03
N LEU A 54 0.80 12.70 -4.87
CA LEU A 54 0.59 13.43 -3.64
C LEU A 54 1.78 14.32 -3.34
N ASP A 55 1.51 15.50 -2.78
CA ASP A 55 2.58 16.31 -2.22
C ASP A 55 3.12 15.71 -0.91
N SER A 56 4.19 16.30 -0.38
CA SER A 56 4.84 15.81 0.84
C SER A 56 3.92 15.81 2.07
N GLU A 57 2.96 16.74 2.17
CA GLU A 57 2.06 16.82 3.30
C GLU A 57 0.99 15.73 3.21
N GLU A 58 0.36 15.60 2.03
CA GLU A 58 -0.61 14.56 1.71
C GLU A 58 -0.02 13.15 1.86
N LEU A 59 1.19 12.94 1.34
CA LEU A 59 1.88 11.65 1.46
C LEU A 59 2.16 11.29 2.92
N ASN A 60 2.60 12.26 3.73
CA ASN A 60 2.86 12.05 5.15
C ASN A 60 1.56 11.79 5.93
N MET A 61 0.47 12.47 5.58
CA MET A 61 -0.86 12.22 6.13
C MET A 61 -1.33 10.80 5.80
N LEU A 62 -1.24 10.40 4.53
CA LEU A 62 -1.62 9.07 4.07
C LEU A 62 -0.83 7.98 4.79
N LYS A 63 0.49 8.12 4.90
CA LYS A 63 1.34 7.16 5.63
C LYS A 63 0.91 7.03 7.09
N ARG A 64 0.59 8.15 7.76
CA ARG A 64 0.12 8.15 9.15
C ARG A 64 -1.21 7.44 9.31
N GLU A 65 -2.19 7.72 8.45
CA GLU A 65 -3.51 7.09 8.49
C GLU A 65 -3.44 5.58 8.25
N LEU A 66 -2.54 5.14 7.37
CA LEU A 66 -2.31 3.73 7.09
C LEU A 66 -1.45 3.03 8.18
N GLY A 67 -0.89 3.80 9.12
CA GLY A 67 0.01 3.29 10.16
C GLY A 67 1.35 2.82 9.60
N PHE A 68 1.78 3.37 8.47
CA PHE A 68 3.07 3.07 7.87
C PHE A 68 4.18 3.96 8.43
N ASN A 69 5.29 3.32 8.78
CA ASN A 69 6.58 4.00 8.89
C ASN A 69 7.38 3.89 7.58
N GLU A 70 8.44 4.69 7.46
CA GLU A 70 9.31 4.69 6.26
C GLU A 70 9.89 3.32 5.94
N ARG A 71 10.20 2.51 6.95
CA ARG A 71 10.74 1.16 6.73
C ARG A 71 9.71 0.26 6.05
N GLN A 72 8.46 0.27 6.50
CA GLN A 72 7.37 -0.50 5.88
C GLN A 72 7.07 0.01 4.47
N TRP A 73 7.03 1.33 4.29
CA TRP A 73 6.83 1.94 2.98
C TRP A 73 7.88 1.48 1.97
N ASN A 74 9.15 1.58 2.33
CA ASN A 74 10.27 1.14 1.49
C ASN A 74 10.27 -0.38 1.27
N ALA A 75 9.84 -1.17 2.27
CA ALA A 75 9.72 -2.61 2.11
C ALA A 75 8.66 -3.03 1.09
N TYR A 76 7.53 -2.31 1.01
CA TYR A 76 6.53 -2.54 -0.04
C TYR A 76 7.00 -2.07 -1.41
N LYS A 77 7.64 -0.89 -1.50
CA LYS A 77 8.24 -0.42 -2.77
C LYS A 77 9.25 -1.43 -3.33
N ALA A 78 10.07 -2.02 -2.47
CA ALA A 78 11.05 -3.03 -2.90
C ALA A 78 10.42 -4.28 -3.53
N LYS A 79 9.11 -4.54 -3.32
CA LYS A 79 8.41 -5.71 -3.90
C LYS A 79 8.22 -5.63 -5.41
N ILE A 80 8.27 -4.42 -5.99
CA ILE A 80 8.12 -4.24 -7.44
C ILE A 80 9.47 -4.13 -8.16
N SER A 81 10.58 -4.10 -7.42
CA SER A 81 11.93 -4.00 -7.96
C SER A 81 12.66 -5.34 -8.01
N GLN A 82 11.94 -6.45 -7.78
CA GLN A 82 12.46 -7.82 -7.77
C GLN A 82 12.05 -8.60 -9.02
#